data_AF-A0A820CD23-F1
#
_entry.id   AF-A0A820CD23-F1
#
_cell.length_a   1.000
_cell.length_b   1.000
_cell.length_c   1.000
_cell.angle_alpha   90.00
_cell.angle_beta   90.00
_cell.angle_gamma   90.00
#
_symmetry.space_group_name_H-M   'P 1'
#
loop_
_entity.id
_entity.type
_entity.pdbx_description
1 polymer ?
#
loop_
_entity_poly.entity_id
_entity_poly.type
_entity_poly.pdbx_seq_one_letter_code
_entity_poly.pdbx_strand_id
1 'polypeptide(L)'
;MDTKFAWSTTKKGEQAILYNNYLYNLKRENKNTSSLYVCTFKSCSRSITLKNNVIIKSNDENHNHEPKLSENVQRVFCGLKRRVLDDVDQPITISHRYIYIIKDTKDSSDEE
;
A
#
# COMPACT_ATOMS: atom_id res chain seq x y z
N MET A 1 10.15 -21.28 -6.64
CA MET A 1 9.26 -20.15 -6.97
C MET A 1 8.11 -20.21 -5.99
N ASP A 2 7.94 -19.19 -5.15
CA ASP A 2 6.77 -19.09 -4.28
C ASP A 2 5.53 -18.97 -5.16
N THR A 3 4.70 -20.01 -5.19
CA THR A 3 3.44 -20.04 -5.96
C THR A 3 2.25 -19.57 -5.13
N LYS A 4 2.51 -19.12 -3.90
CA LYS A 4 1.50 -18.72 -2.95
C LYS A 4 1.06 -17.29 -3.24
N PHE A 5 -0.20 -17.13 -3.60
CA PHE A 5 -0.89 -15.85 -3.66
C PHE A 5 -2.04 -15.83 -2.66
N ALA A 6 -2.58 -14.64 -2.40
CA ALA A 6 -3.80 -14.46 -1.62
C ALA A 6 -4.87 -13.76 -2.47
N TRP A 7 -6.13 -14.09 -2.24
CA TRP A 7 -7.24 -13.30 -2.76
C TRP A 7 -7.35 -11.99 -1.97
N SER A 8 -7.56 -10.90 -2.69
CA SER A 8 -7.74 -9.56 -2.15
C SER A 8 -8.87 -8.87 -2.90
N THR A 9 -9.39 -7.79 -2.32
CA THR A 9 -10.25 -6.85 -3.03
C THR A 9 -9.50 -5.56 -3.29
N THR A 10 -9.80 -4.90 -4.40
CA THR A 10 -9.33 -3.54 -4.66
C THR A 10 -10.16 -2.54 -3.86
N LYS A 11 -9.71 -1.27 -3.79
CA LYS A 11 -10.49 -0.18 -3.19
C LYS A 11 -11.86 0.04 -3.86
N LYS A 12 -12.04 -0.46 -5.09
CA LYS A 12 -13.29 -0.40 -5.85
C LYS A 12 -14.18 -1.63 -5.65
N GLY A 13 -13.78 -2.58 -4.82
CA GLY A 13 -14.52 -3.82 -4.57
C GLY A 13 -14.29 -4.93 -5.61
N GLU A 14 -13.42 -4.72 -6.60
CA GLU A 14 -13.10 -5.74 -7.60
C GLU A 14 -12.21 -6.84 -7.00
N GLN A 15 -12.40 -8.08 -7.45
CA GLN A 15 -11.55 -9.20 -7.05
C GLN A 15 -10.15 -9.07 -7.65
N ALA A 16 -9.14 -9.22 -6.81
CA ALA A 16 -7.74 -9.10 -7.17
C ALA A 16 -6.89 -10.20 -6.52
N ILE A 17 -5.70 -10.41 -7.07
CA ILE A 17 -4.70 -11.31 -6.52
C ILE A 17 -3.59 -10.49 -5.89
N LEU A 18 -3.22 -10.82 -4.67
CA LEU A 18 -2.01 -10.32 -4.01
C LEU A 18 -0.90 -11.36 -4.14
N TYR A 19 0.16 -10.99 -4.84
CA TYR A 19 1.33 -11.84 -5.09
C TYR A 19 2.60 -10.99 -5.04
N ASN A 20 3.61 -11.43 -4.28
CA ASN A 20 4.85 -10.68 -4.02
C ASN A 20 4.63 -9.22 -3.59
N ASN A 21 3.60 -8.97 -2.76
CA ASN A 21 3.17 -7.63 -2.34
C ASN A 21 2.69 -6.72 -3.49
N TYR A 22 2.33 -7.27 -4.65
CA TYR A 22 1.70 -6.54 -5.74
C TYR A 22 0.29 -7.03 -5.98
N LEU A 23 -0.61 -6.10 -6.33
CA LEU A 23 -1.98 -6.43 -6.71
C LEU A 23 -2.10 -6.64 -8.22
N TYR A 24 -2.90 -7.63 -8.59
CA TYR A 24 -3.21 -7.94 -9.97
C TYR A 24 -4.72 -8.08 -10.17
N ASN A 25 -5.25 -7.43 -11.20
CA ASN A 25 -6.65 -7.52 -11.61
C ASN A 25 -6.81 -8.49 -12.77
N LEU A 26 -7.96 -9.16 -12.83
CA LEU A 26 -8.30 -10.04 -13.94
C LEU A 26 -8.41 -9.21 -15.23
N LYS A 27 -7.62 -9.57 -16.24
CA LYS A 27 -7.66 -8.91 -17.57
C LYS A 27 -8.40 -9.76 -18.59
N ARG A 28 -8.19 -11.08 -18.56
CA ARG A 28 -8.81 -12.02 -19.49
C ARG A 28 -8.99 -13.36 -18.81
N GLU A 29 -10.13 -13.96 -19.03
CA GLU A 29 -10.40 -15.34 -18.65
C GLU A 29 -10.64 -16.17 -19.91
N ASN A 30 -9.87 -17.23 -20.11
CA ASN A 30 -10.14 -18.20 -21.17
C ASN A 30 -10.93 -19.35 -20.54
N LYS A 31 -12.11 -19.67 -21.09
CA LYS A 31 -12.92 -20.81 -20.63
C LYS A 31 -12.05 -22.07 -20.55
N ASN A 32 -11.92 -22.61 -19.33
CA ASN A 32 -11.28 -23.87 -18.96
C ASN A 32 -9.75 -23.99 -19.14
N THR A 33 -9.02 -22.93 -19.47
CA THR A 33 -7.57 -23.05 -19.74
C THR A 33 -6.69 -22.22 -18.83
N SER A 34 -7.01 -20.94 -18.63
CA SER A 34 -6.22 -20.05 -17.78
C SER A 34 -6.84 -18.66 -17.68
N SER A 35 -6.51 -17.95 -16.62
CA SER A 35 -6.87 -16.55 -16.41
C SER A 35 -5.60 -15.69 -16.36
N LEU A 36 -5.59 -14.61 -17.14
CA LEU A 36 -4.52 -13.63 -17.17
C LEU A 36 -4.84 -12.48 -16.23
N TYR A 37 -3.94 -12.22 -15.30
CA TYR A 37 -4.00 -11.11 -14.37
C TYR A 37 -2.86 -10.14 -14.64
N VAL A 38 -3.15 -8.84 -14.58
CA VAL A 38 -2.18 -7.76 -14.81
C VAL A 38 -2.08 -6.87 -13.59
N CYS A 39 -0.93 -6.26 -13.38
CA CYS A 39 -0.73 -5.35 -12.26
C CYS A 39 -1.79 -4.23 -12.27
N THR A 40 -2.29 -3.85 -11.09
CA THR A 40 -3.29 -2.79 -10.96
C THR A 40 -2.73 -1.39 -11.25
N PHE A 41 -1.41 -1.21 -11.24
CA PHE A 41 -0.78 0.08 -11.50
C PHE A 41 -0.74 0.36 -13.01
N LYS A 42 -1.31 1.49 -13.44
CA LYS A 42 -1.60 1.78 -14.86
C LYS A 42 -0.40 1.70 -15.81
N SER A 43 0.79 2.09 -15.34
CA SER A 43 2.02 2.06 -16.15
C SER A 43 2.88 0.82 -15.91
N CYS A 44 2.38 -0.16 -15.16
CA CYS A 44 3.08 -1.42 -14.92
C CYS A 44 2.58 -2.50 -15.87
N SER A 45 3.50 -3.10 -16.62
CA SER A 45 3.23 -4.14 -17.61
C SER A 45 3.30 -5.56 -17.04
N ARG A 46 3.65 -5.70 -15.74
CA ARG A 46 3.76 -7.00 -15.07
C ARG A 46 2.45 -7.79 -15.15
N SER A 47 2.56 -9.06 -15.52
CA SER A 47 1.42 -9.96 -15.62
C SER A 47 1.73 -11.37 -15.11
N ILE A 48 0.68 -12.05 -14.63
CA ILE A 48 0.72 -13.43 -14.18
C ILE A 48 -0.44 -14.21 -14.81
N THR A 49 -0.22 -15.48 -15.10
CA THR A 49 -1.24 -16.40 -15.61
C THR A 49 -1.52 -17.46 -14.57
N LEU A 50 -2.79 -17.56 -14.17
CA LEU A 50 -3.28 -18.61 -13.29
C LEU A 50 -3.95 -19.72 -14.10
N LYS A 51 -3.72 -20.96 -13.68
CA LYS A 51 -4.47 -22.14 -14.12
C LYS A 51 -4.74 -23.02 -12.91
N ASN A 52 -6.00 -23.40 -12.69
CA ASN A 52 -6.42 -24.20 -11.53
C ASN A 52 -5.89 -23.65 -10.20
N ASN A 53 -5.98 -22.34 -10.00
CA ASN A 53 -5.49 -21.67 -8.79
C ASN A 53 -3.98 -21.80 -8.54
N VAL A 54 -3.18 -22.03 -9.59
CA VAL A 54 -1.72 -22.06 -9.56
C VAL A 54 -1.17 -21.05 -10.56
N ILE A 55 -0.17 -20.27 -10.14
CA ILE A 55 0.56 -19.38 -11.06
C ILE A 55 1.46 -20.24 -11.94
N ILE A 56 1.12 -20.33 -13.23
CA ILE A 56 1.86 -21.15 -14.20
C ILE A 56 2.84 -20.34 -15.04
N LYS A 57 2.62 -19.02 -15.16
CA LYS A 57 3.50 -18.10 -15.88
C LYS A 57 3.49 -16.75 -15.20
N SER A 58 4.64 -16.11 -15.18
CA SER A 58 4.80 -14.67 -15.01
C SER A 58 5.64 -14.17 -16.17
N ASN A 59 5.45 -12.92 -16.62
CA ASN A 59 6.43 -12.34 -17.55
C ASN A 59 7.79 -12.16 -16.84
N ASP A 60 8.80 -11.58 -17.48
CA ASP A 60 10.13 -11.32 -16.86
C ASP A 60 10.35 -9.83 -16.54
N GLU A 61 9.36 -8.99 -16.79
CA GLU A 61 9.44 -7.55 -16.51
C GLU A 61 9.46 -7.23 -15.01
N ASN A 62 10.34 -6.35 -14.57
CA ASN A 62 10.26 -5.84 -13.20
C ASN A 62 9.10 -4.85 -13.04
N HIS A 63 8.55 -4.76 -11.83
CA HIS A 63 7.63 -3.68 -11.50
C HIS A 63 8.38 -2.35 -11.53
N ASN A 64 7.76 -1.31 -12.09
CA ASN A 64 8.29 0.05 -12.16
C ASN A 64 7.75 0.96 -11.04
N HIS A 65 7.21 0.36 -9.98
CA HIS A 65 6.66 1.07 -8.84
C HIS A 65 6.85 0.26 -7.57
N GLU A 66 6.70 0.94 -6.44
CA GLU A 66 6.81 0.32 -5.13
C GLU A 66 5.70 -0.71 -4.90
N PRO A 67 5.99 -1.78 -4.13
CA PRO A 67 4.99 -2.77 -3.73
C PRO A 67 3.90 -2.15 -2.87
N LYS A 68 2.74 -2.81 -2.84
CA LYS A 68 1.65 -2.48 -1.92
C LYS A 68 2.12 -2.78 -0.49
N LEU A 69 2.17 -1.73 0.34
CA LEU A 69 2.41 -1.87 1.76
C LEU A 69 1.31 -2.72 2.41
N SER A 70 1.61 -3.38 3.51
CA SER A 70 0.60 -4.10 4.29
C SER A 70 -0.47 -3.15 4.81
N GLU A 71 -1.68 -3.65 5.04
CA GLU A 71 -2.84 -2.81 5.36
C GLU A 71 -2.67 -2.00 6.65
N ASN A 72 -2.04 -2.59 7.67
CA ASN A 72 -1.66 -1.90 8.90
C ASN A 72 -0.73 -0.71 8.63
N VAL A 73 0.28 -0.88 7.76
CA VAL A 73 1.22 0.18 7.39
C VAL A 73 0.51 1.26 6.58
N GLN A 74 -0.33 0.89 5.61
CA GLN A 74 -1.12 1.88 4.85
C GLN A 74 -2.00 2.74 5.75
N ARG A 75 -2.66 2.13 6.75
CA ARG A 75 -3.52 2.85 7.69
C ARG A 75 -2.73 3.88 8.51
N VAL A 76 -1.58 3.47 9.05
CA VAL A 76 -0.67 4.36 9.79
C VAL A 76 -0.17 5.48 8.88
N PHE A 77 0.25 5.16 7.65
CA PHE A 77 0.78 6.12 6.70
C PHE A 77 -0.27 7.16 6.28
N CYS A 78 -1.51 6.76 6.04
CA CYS A 78 -2.61 7.68 5.77
C CYS A 78 -2.84 8.66 6.94
N GLY A 79 -2.83 8.16 8.18
CA GLY A 79 -2.99 8.99 9.38
C GLY A 79 -1.83 9.94 9.63
N LEU A 80 -0.60 9.52 9.34
CA LEU A 80 0.59 10.39 9.39
C LEU A 80 0.53 11.47 8.31
N LYS A 81 0.29 11.07 7.05
CA LYS A 81 0.21 12.00 5.93
C LYS A 81 -0.83 13.09 6.16
N ARG A 82 -2.00 12.74 6.69
CA ARG A 82 -3.04 13.71 7.03
C ARG A 82 -2.56 14.73 8.07
N ARG A 83 -2.01 14.26 9.19
CA ARG A 83 -1.51 15.14 10.26
C ARG A 83 -0.41 16.09 9.78
N VAL A 84 0.55 15.58 9.00
CA VAL A 84 1.63 16.40 8.44
C VAL A 84 1.09 17.50 7.52
N LEU A 85 0.11 17.18 6.68
CA LEU A 85 -0.52 18.18 5.81
C LEU A 85 -1.33 19.21 6.63
N ASP A 86 -2.08 18.76 7.64
CA ASP A 86 -2.80 19.64 8.55
C ASP A 86 -1.84 20.60 9.29
N ASP A 87 -0.62 20.15 9.66
CA ASP A 87 0.40 20.97 10.30
C ASP A 87 1.05 21.99 9.36
N VAL A 88 1.24 21.64 8.07
CA VAL A 88 1.82 22.55 7.07
C VAL A 88 0.91 23.75 6.81
N ASP A 89 -0.40 23.56 6.87
CA ASP A 89 -1.38 24.63 6.65
C ASP A 89 -1.60 25.51 7.89
N GLN A 90 -1.00 25.18 9.04
CA GLN A 90 -1.10 25.99 10.26
C GLN A 90 -0.08 27.14 10.23
N PRO A 91 -0.49 28.39 10.54
CA PRO A 91 0.47 29.47 10.70
C PRO A 91 1.45 29.15 11.83
N ILE A 92 2.73 29.44 11.58
CA ILE A 92 3.87 29.14 12.49
C ILE A 92 3.63 29.65 13.93
N THR A 93 2.84 30.71 14.10
CA THR A 93 2.46 31.28 15.39
C THR A 93 1.67 30.32 16.29
N ILE A 94 0.87 29.40 15.73
CA ILE A 94 0.15 28.38 16.51
C ILE A 94 1.10 27.25 16.91
N SER A 95 1.98 26.82 16.00
CA SER A 95 2.98 25.78 16.28
C SER A 95 4.02 26.22 17.31
N HIS A 96 4.37 27.52 17.36
CA HIS A 96 5.23 28.09 18.42
C HIS A 96 4.62 27.92 19.83
N ARG A 97 3.30 28.03 19.97
CA ARG A 97 2.61 27.88 21.27
C ARG A 97 2.70 26.44 21.80
N TYR A 98 2.62 25.45 20.91
CA TYR A 98 2.80 24.03 21.25
C TYR A 98 4.25 23.72 21.67
N ILE A 99 5.25 24.33 21.03
CA ILE A 99 6.66 24.16 21.42
C ILE A 99 6.92 24.68 22.83
N TYR A 100 6.30 25.79 23.23
CA TYR A 100 6.44 26.32 24.59
C TYR A 100 5.83 25.39 25.64
N ILE A 101 4.62 24.84 25.39
CA ILE A 101 3.97 23.90 26.32
C ILE A 101 4.82 22.64 26.54
N ILE A 102 5.49 22.13 25.48
CA ILE A 102 6.33 20.94 25.59
C ILE A 102 7.64 21.22 26.37
N LYS A 103 8.14 22.47 26.32
CA LYS A 103 9.28 22.89 27.14
C LYS A 103 8.91 22.99 28.62
N ASP A 104 7.74 23.54 28.95
CA ASP A 104 7.27 23.67 30.34
C ASP A 104 7.02 22.30 31.01
N THR A 105 6.56 21.29 30.26
CA THR A 105 6.39 19.93 30.81
C THR A 105 7.70 19.19 31.07
N LYS A 106 8.81 19.65 30.50
CA LYS A 106 10.13 19.02 30.65
C LYS A 106 10.93 19.58 31.83
N ASP A 107 10.60 20.79 32.28
CA ASP A 107 11.18 21.43 33.47
C ASP A 107 10.53 20.95 34.79
N SER A 108 9.35 20.33 34.74
CA SER A 108 8.61 19.87 35.94
C SER A 108 8.91 18.42 36.36
N SER A 109 9.94 17.77 35.83
CA SER A 109 10.27 16.36 36.14
C SER A 109 11.64 16.15 36.80
N ASP A 110 12.33 17.22 37.22
CA ASP A 110 13.63 17.15 37.90
C ASP A 110 13.65 17.89 39.25
N GLU A 111 12.53 17.97 39.98
CA GLU A 111 12.54 18.31 41.41
C GLU A 111 11.65 17.34 42.22
N GLU A 112 12.35 16.56 43.06
CA GLU A 112 11.97 15.70 44.21
C GLU A 112 11.43 14.27 43.97
#